data_AF-A0A1I0IEE8-F1
#
_entry.id   AF-A0A1I0IEE8-F1
#
_cell.length_a   1.000
_cell.length_b   1.000
_cell.length_c   1.000
_cell.angle_alpha   90.00
_cell.angle_beta   90.00
_cell.angle_gamma   90.00
#
_symmetry.space_group_name_H-M   'P 1'
#
loop_
_entity.id
_entity.type
_entity.pdbx_description
1 polymer ?
#
loop_
_entity_poly.entity_id
_entity_poly.type
_entity_poly.pdbx_seq_one_letter_code
_entity_poly.pdbx_strand_id
1 'polypeptide(L)'
;MRWRTTVLALAIAGAVLATLATQVGVDSGVGRGLSVAAAVALALVPVIRTARLGRDRIEAWTRARSVSEGLKREVYSYLTRTPPYDGDDRDAELGKRTSAIAGDADDLAGHTIDCPVEDPPLPGVDGVASYLRERVQPQIDRFYVPGAARHQRQLTRLRTGEFGLALLGALLGAAAAATGLDAVGAWIAVVTTVGAAVTAHTAAARHEQLVLVYMSAARQLRVRVTRWRDASDHGPGAAARLVRDCEDVIARENGSWMAAWTRDEDGRNAAP
;
A
#
# COMPACT_ATOMS: atom_id res chain seq x y z
N MET A 1 4.87 6.25 1.23
CA MET A 1 5.57 6.12 -0.07
C MET A 1 6.97 6.72 -0.09
N ARG A 2 7.17 7.99 0.31
CA ARG A 2 8.48 8.70 0.22
C ARG A 2 9.67 7.96 0.84
N TRP A 3 9.52 7.37 2.03
CA TRP A 3 10.62 6.67 2.70
C TRP A 3 11.12 5.41 1.97
N ARG A 4 10.22 4.65 1.31
CA ARG A 4 10.60 3.45 0.55
C ARG A 4 11.43 3.81 -0.68
N THR A 5 11.10 4.91 -1.35
CA THR A 5 11.88 5.43 -2.48
C THR A 5 13.20 6.04 -2.02
N THR A 6 13.24 6.73 -0.87
CA THR A 6 14.48 7.24 -0.28
C THR A 6 15.44 6.10 0.07
N VAL A 7 14.96 5.02 0.67
CA VAL A 7 15.78 3.84 0.98
C VAL A 7 16.37 3.21 -0.28
N LEU A 8 15.58 3.08 -1.35
CA LEU A 8 16.07 2.58 -2.64
C LEU A 8 17.14 3.51 -3.21
N ALA A 9 16.90 4.83 -3.20
CA ALA A 9 17.85 5.82 -3.71
C ALA A 9 19.17 5.81 -2.92
N LEU A 10 19.12 5.69 -1.59
CA LEU A 10 20.30 5.59 -0.74
C LEU A 10 21.10 4.32 -1.01
N ALA A 11 20.43 3.17 -1.20
CA ALA A 11 21.08 1.92 -1.56
C ALA A 11 21.82 2.01 -2.90
N ILE A 12 21.16 2.60 -3.92
CA ILE A 12 21.75 2.81 -5.25
C ILE A 12 22.93 3.78 -5.17
N ALA A 13 22.74 4.94 -4.54
CA ALA A 13 23.78 5.95 -4.40
C ALA A 13 24.99 5.41 -3.63
N GLY A 14 24.76 4.68 -2.54
CA GLY A 14 25.81 4.04 -1.75
C GLY A 14 26.65 3.06 -2.57
N ALA A 15 26.00 2.19 -3.36
CA ALA A 15 26.68 1.25 -4.24
C ALA A 15 27.54 1.97 -5.31
N VAL A 16 26.98 3.01 -5.96
CA VAL A 16 27.69 3.79 -6.98
C VAL A 16 28.89 4.54 -6.39
N LEU A 17 28.71 5.21 -5.24
CA LEU A 17 29.76 5.97 -4.56
C LEU A 17 30.90 5.06 -4.09
N ALA A 18 30.59 3.89 -3.55
CA ALA A 18 31.58 2.90 -3.13
C ALA A 18 32.45 2.47 -4.32
N THR A 19 31.85 2.17 -5.46
CA THR A 19 32.60 1.78 -6.66
C THR A 19 33.41 2.94 -7.22
N LEU A 20 32.87 4.16 -7.28
CA LEU A 20 33.64 5.34 -7.69
C LEU A 20 34.86 5.58 -6.78
N ALA A 21 34.73 5.38 -5.46
CA ALA A 21 35.85 5.49 -4.54
C ALA A 21 36.98 4.51 -4.86
N THR A 22 36.64 3.26 -5.22
CA THR A 22 37.64 2.26 -5.62
C THR A 22 38.35 2.63 -6.92
N GLN A 23 37.62 3.21 -7.89
CA GLN A 23 38.19 3.60 -9.19
C GLN A 23 39.13 4.81 -9.09
N VAL A 24 38.82 5.78 -8.22
CA VAL A 24 39.65 6.98 -8.00
C VAL A 24 40.84 6.69 -7.05
N GLY A 25 40.80 5.55 -6.36
CA GLY A 25 41.77 5.17 -5.33
C GLY A 25 41.36 5.69 -3.95
N VAL A 26 41.10 4.77 -3.03
CA VAL A 26 40.55 5.04 -1.68
C VAL A 26 41.50 5.90 -0.84
N ASP A 27 42.80 5.83 -1.09
CA ASP A 27 43.82 6.60 -0.37
C ASP A 27 43.86 8.07 -0.78
N SER A 28 43.26 8.43 -1.93
CA SER A 28 43.14 9.83 -2.35
C SER A 28 42.12 10.58 -1.47
N GLY A 29 42.30 11.90 -1.31
CA GLY A 29 41.34 12.71 -0.55
C GLY A 29 39.91 12.66 -1.12
N VAL A 30 39.78 12.57 -2.46
CA VAL A 30 38.49 12.42 -3.15
C VAL A 30 37.90 11.03 -2.93
N GLY A 31 38.70 9.97 -3.08
CA GLY A 31 38.28 8.58 -2.86
C GLY A 31 37.80 8.35 -1.43
N ARG A 32 38.53 8.87 -0.44
CA ARG A 32 38.13 8.81 0.98
C ARG A 32 36.79 9.51 1.23
N GLY A 33 36.59 10.69 0.64
CA GLY A 33 35.30 11.39 0.72
C GLY A 33 34.14 10.57 0.15
N LEU A 34 34.34 9.94 -1.02
CA LEU A 34 33.35 9.07 -1.65
C LEU A 34 33.05 7.82 -0.80
N SER A 35 34.07 7.19 -0.22
CA SER A 35 33.90 6.03 0.68
C SER A 35 33.09 6.38 1.93
N VAL A 36 33.37 7.53 2.56
CA VAL A 36 32.59 7.99 3.73
C VAL A 36 31.14 8.24 3.34
N ALA A 37 30.90 8.94 2.23
CA ALA A 37 29.54 9.20 1.75
C ALA A 37 28.78 7.90 1.43
N ALA A 38 29.45 6.92 0.81
CA ALA A 38 28.89 5.60 0.54
C ALA A 38 28.49 4.87 1.83
N ALA A 39 29.39 4.83 2.82
CA ALA A 39 29.15 4.19 4.10
C ALA A 39 27.96 4.83 4.84
N VAL A 40 27.88 6.16 4.87
CA VAL A 40 26.76 6.90 5.47
C VAL A 40 25.45 6.57 4.76
N ALA A 41 25.43 6.60 3.42
CA ALA A 41 24.23 6.30 2.64
C ALA A 41 23.71 4.88 2.91
N LEU A 42 24.60 3.89 2.93
CA LEU A 42 24.25 2.49 3.20
C LEU A 42 23.85 2.26 4.66
N ALA A 43 24.51 2.90 5.63
CA ALA A 43 24.17 2.79 7.04
C ALA A 43 22.79 3.39 7.39
N LEU A 44 22.36 4.42 6.67
CA LEU A 44 21.04 5.03 6.86
C LEU A 44 19.88 4.14 6.37
N VAL A 45 20.14 3.20 5.44
CA VAL A 45 19.10 2.30 4.91
C VAL A 45 18.40 1.48 6.01
N PRO A 46 19.10 0.67 6.84
CA PRO A 46 18.45 -0.09 7.90
C PRO A 46 17.81 0.81 8.96
N VAL A 47 18.44 1.94 9.31
CA VAL A 47 17.90 2.91 10.29
C VAL A 47 16.54 3.44 9.84
N ILE A 48 16.43 3.90 8.58
CA ILE A 48 15.17 4.41 8.03
C ILE A 48 14.13 3.30 7.92
N ARG A 49 14.53 2.09 7.49
CA ARG A 49 13.62 0.94 7.42
C ARG A 49 13.00 0.64 8.78
N THR A 50 13.80 0.50 9.83
CA THR A 50 13.30 0.19 11.17
C THR A 50 12.47 1.34 11.74
N ALA A 51 12.94 2.59 11.64
CA ALA A 51 12.29 3.73 12.29
C ALA A 51 11.01 4.21 11.56
N ARG A 52 10.94 4.09 10.23
CA ARG A 52 9.88 4.72 9.42
C ARG A 52 9.02 3.72 8.65
N LEU A 53 9.51 2.52 8.42
CA LEU A 53 8.83 1.45 7.70
C LEU A 53 8.64 0.21 8.58
N GLY A 54 8.76 0.38 9.90
CA GLY A 54 8.52 -0.64 10.90
C GLY A 54 7.12 -1.19 10.81
N ARG A 55 7.00 -2.47 11.14
CA ARG A 55 5.78 -3.26 11.05
C ARG A 55 4.63 -2.64 11.83
N ASP A 56 4.87 -2.27 13.08
CA ASP A 56 3.86 -1.73 14.00
C ASP A 56 3.15 -0.52 13.40
N ARG A 57 3.88 0.33 12.68
CA ARG A 57 3.31 1.51 12.02
C ARG A 57 2.39 1.14 10.85
N ILE A 58 2.74 0.10 10.09
CA ILE A 58 1.92 -0.38 8.97
C ILE A 58 0.67 -1.08 9.51
N GLU A 59 0.82 -1.86 10.57
CA GLU A 59 -0.28 -2.53 11.26
C GLU A 59 -1.24 -1.53 11.88
N ALA A 60 -0.74 -0.57 12.66
CA ALA A 60 -1.52 0.52 13.24
C ALA A 60 -2.27 1.34 12.18
N TRP A 61 -1.60 1.69 11.07
CA TRP A 61 -2.26 2.39 9.97
C TRP A 61 -3.38 1.55 9.32
N THR A 62 -3.16 0.25 9.14
CA THR A 62 -4.15 -0.65 8.54
C THR A 62 -5.33 -0.87 9.47
N ARG A 63 -5.10 -1.03 10.78
CA ARG A 63 -6.14 -1.12 11.80
C ARG A 63 -6.94 0.18 11.91
N ALA A 64 -6.28 1.33 11.98
CA ALA A 64 -6.95 2.64 12.00
C ALA A 64 -7.86 2.82 10.77
N ARG A 65 -7.39 2.41 9.58
CA ARG A 65 -8.22 2.39 8.37
C ARG A 65 -9.41 1.45 8.50
N SER A 66 -9.22 0.25 9.03
CA SER A 66 -10.29 -0.73 9.24
C SER A 66 -11.37 -0.19 10.17
N VAL A 67 -10.97 0.43 11.28
CA VAL A 67 -11.87 1.09 12.25
C VAL A 67 -12.66 2.21 11.59
N SER A 68 -11.98 3.09 10.84
CA SER A 68 -12.63 4.17 10.08
C SER A 68 -13.67 3.65 9.08
N GLU A 69 -13.35 2.58 8.34
CA GLU A 69 -14.32 1.99 7.40
C GLU A 69 -15.44 1.22 8.11
N GLY A 70 -15.18 0.63 9.28
CA GLY A 70 -16.20 0.04 10.14
C GLY A 70 -17.22 1.08 10.60
N LEU A 71 -16.75 2.22 11.13
CA LEU A 71 -17.62 3.32 11.54
C LEU A 71 -18.44 3.88 10.36
N LYS A 72 -17.81 4.06 9.18
CA LYS A 72 -18.53 4.50 7.97
C LYS A 72 -19.61 3.49 7.56
N ARG A 73 -19.32 2.20 7.61
CA ARG A 73 -20.30 1.14 7.32
C ARG A 73 -21.52 1.28 8.21
N GLU A 74 -21.34 1.49 9.52
CA GLU A 74 -22.46 1.67 10.44
C GLU A 74 -23.27 2.94 10.10
N VAL A 75 -22.60 4.07 9.80
CA VAL A 75 -23.27 5.30 9.36
C VAL A 75 -24.10 5.08 8.08
N TYR A 76 -23.54 4.48 7.03
CA TYR A 76 -24.29 4.25 5.80
C TYR A 76 -25.40 3.21 5.96
N SER A 77 -25.20 2.19 6.81
CA SER A 77 -26.25 1.20 7.12
C SER A 77 -27.40 1.85 7.87
N TYR A 78 -27.10 2.74 8.82
CA TYR A 78 -28.09 3.52 9.56
C TYR A 78 -28.88 4.46 8.64
N LEU A 79 -28.20 5.25 7.80
CA LEU A 79 -28.83 6.20 6.88
C LEU A 79 -29.73 5.50 5.84
N THR A 80 -29.39 4.28 5.45
CA THR A 80 -30.18 3.48 4.49
C THR A 80 -31.24 2.60 5.15
N ARG A 81 -31.40 2.64 6.48
CA ARG A 81 -32.26 1.73 7.26
C ARG A 81 -32.01 0.26 6.95
N THR A 82 -30.74 -0.09 6.75
CA THR A 82 -30.32 -1.47 6.54
C THR A 82 -30.26 -2.17 7.90
N PRO A 83 -30.84 -3.38 8.06
CA PRO A 83 -30.77 -4.13 9.31
C PRO A 83 -29.34 -4.19 9.88
N PRO A 84 -29.16 -3.90 11.18
CA PRO A 84 -30.22 -3.84 12.22
C PRO A 84 -30.92 -2.47 12.40
N TYR A 85 -30.77 -1.53 11.47
CA TYR A 85 -31.28 -0.15 11.62
C TYR A 85 -32.67 0.09 11.01
N ASP A 86 -33.42 -0.99 10.78
CA ASP A 86 -34.78 -0.97 10.24
C ASP A 86 -35.87 -0.81 11.31
N GLY A 87 -35.51 -0.89 12.60
CA GLY A 87 -36.41 -0.71 13.75
C GLY A 87 -36.29 0.64 14.46
N ASP A 88 -37.08 0.81 15.52
CA ASP A 88 -37.17 2.04 16.32
C ASP A 88 -35.98 2.23 17.28
N ASP A 89 -35.25 1.15 17.60
CA ASP A 89 -34.07 1.13 18.48
C ASP A 89 -32.75 1.45 17.75
N ARG A 90 -32.82 1.86 16.48
CA ARG A 90 -31.67 2.11 15.60
C ARG A 90 -30.60 3.04 16.18
N ASP A 91 -31.00 4.04 16.97
CA ASP A 91 -30.08 5.01 17.56
C ASP A 91 -29.26 4.37 18.68
N ALA A 92 -29.90 3.55 19.51
CA ALA A 92 -29.24 2.78 20.56
C ALA A 92 -28.31 1.72 19.97
N GLU A 93 -28.74 1.02 18.92
CA GLU A 93 -27.91 0.02 18.24
C GLU A 93 -26.70 0.67 17.55
N LEU A 94 -26.86 1.86 16.96
CA LEU A 94 -25.74 2.61 16.37
C LEU A 94 -24.71 2.99 17.43
N GLY A 95 -25.18 3.55 18.57
CA GLY A 95 -24.32 3.91 19.69
C GLY A 95 -23.54 2.71 20.23
N LYS A 96 -24.21 1.57 20.41
CA LYS A 96 -23.59 0.32 20.85
C LYS A 96 -22.51 -0.18 19.89
N ARG A 97 -22.79 -0.24 18.59
CA ARG A 97 -21.84 -0.76 17.59
C ARG A 97 -20.66 0.16 17.36
N THR A 98 -20.91 1.46 17.27
CA THR A 98 -19.82 2.44 17.11
C THR A 98 -18.91 2.48 18.33
N SER A 99 -19.46 2.36 19.54
CA SER A 99 -18.66 2.25 20.77
C SER A 99 -17.81 0.97 20.80
N ALA A 100 -18.36 -0.17 20.37
CA ALA A 100 -17.60 -1.41 20.28
C ALA A 100 -16.43 -1.30 19.29
N ILE A 101 -16.69 -0.75 18.08
CA ILE A 101 -15.64 -0.53 17.06
C ILE A 101 -14.56 0.45 17.56
N ALA A 102 -14.95 1.49 18.30
CA ALA A 102 -14.01 2.45 18.87
C ALA A 102 -13.17 1.82 19.99
N GLY A 103 -13.79 1.04 20.90
CA GLY A 103 -13.10 0.36 21.99
C GLY A 103 -12.07 -0.67 21.50
N ASP A 104 -12.37 -1.37 20.41
CA ASP A 104 -11.42 -2.29 19.74
C ASP A 104 -10.16 -1.60 19.20
N ALA A 105 -10.11 -0.27 19.24
CA ALA A 105 -9.06 0.58 18.71
C ALA A 105 -8.38 1.47 19.77
N ASP A 106 -8.67 1.29 21.06
CA ASP A 106 -8.14 2.12 22.15
C ASP A 106 -6.60 2.13 22.18
N ASP A 107 -5.97 1.02 21.78
CA ASP A 107 -4.52 0.91 21.68
C ASP A 107 -3.90 1.81 20.59
N LEU A 108 -4.71 2.29 19.64
CA LEU A 108 -4.29 3.23 18.60
C LEU A 108 -4.32 4.70 19.05
N ALA A 109 -4.82 5.01 20.25
CA ALA A 109 -4.98 6.38 20.73
C ALA A 109 -3.66 7.19 20.72
N GLY A 110 -2.53 6.53 20.97
CA GLY A 110 -1.21 7.19 20.89
C GLY A 110 -0.86 7.70 19.49
N HIS A 111 -1.47 7.17 18.43
CA HIS A 111 -1.25 7.59 17.05
C HIS A 111 -2.14 8.76 16.61
N THR A 112 -3.16 9.12 17.39
CA THR A 112 -4.14 10.16 17.04
C THR A 112 -3.98 11.46 17.83
N ILE A 113 -3.05 11.52 18.80
CA ILE A 113 -2.82 12.69 19.68
C ILE A 113 -2.65 14.00 18.89
N ASP A 114 -1.86 13.96 17.82
CA ASP A 114 -1.57 15.14 16.99
C ASP A 114 -2.52 15.29 15.79
N CYS A 115 -3.52 14.42 15.66
CA CYS A 115 -4.50 14.50 14.59
C CYS A 115 -5.61 15.49 14.96
N PRO A 116 -5.90 16.50 14.12
CA PRO A 116 -7.01 17.38 14.37
C PRO A 116 -8.33 16.60 14.36
N VAL A 117 -9.23 16.92 15.28
CA VAL A 117 -10.60 16.42 15.24
C VAL A 117 -11.31 17.07 14.06
N GLU A 118 -11.65 16.27 13.07
CA GLU A 118 -12.48 16.68 11.95
C GLU A 118 -13.95 16.36 12.27
N ASP A 119 -14.86 17.32 12.10
CA ASP A 119 -16.31 17.13 12.23
C ASP A 119 -16.99 17.34 10.87
N PRO A 120 -16.86 16.39 9.93
CA PRO A 120 -17.46 16.50 8.62
C PRO A 120 -18.99 16.38 8.71
N PRO A 121 -19.74 17.11 7.85
CA PRO A 121 -21.20 16.95 7.81
C PRO A 121 -21.59 15.53 7.46
N LEU A 122 -22.76 15.09 7.94
CA LEU A 122 -23.29 13.78 7.60
C LEU A 122 -23.46 13.63 6.08
N PRO A 123 -23.17 12.44 5.52
CA PRO A 123 -23.42 12.17 4.10
C PRO A 123 -24.90 12.40 3.77
N GLY A 124 -25.18 13.06 2.64
CA GLY A 124 -26.53 13.30 2.13
C GLY A 124 -27.19 12.04 1.55
N VAL A 125 -27.36 11.02 2.39
CA VAL A 125 -27.96 9.73 2.03
C VAL A 125 -29.36 9.63 2.61
N ASP A 126 -30.33 9.53 1.71
CA ASP A 126 -31.77 9.39 1.97
C ASP A 126 -32.34 8.05 1.45
N GLY A 127 -31.52 7.24 0.79
CA GLY A 127 -31.92 5.95 0.22
C GLY A 127 -30.80 5.30 -0.60
N VAL A 128 -31.14 4.23 -1.33
CA VAL A 128 -30.15 3.46 -2.10
C VAL A 128 -29.50 4.27 -3.21
N ALA A 129 -30.27 5.11 -3.91
CA ALA A 129 -29.73 5.89 -5.03
C ALA A 129 -28.66 6.91 -4.57
N SER A 130 -28.95 7.65 -3.49
CA SER A 130 -27.98 8.56 -2.87
C SER A 130 -26.83 7.80 -2.23
N TYR A 131 -27.07 6.65 -1.58
CA TYR A 131 -25.99 5.77 -1.11
C TYR A 131 -25.03 5.36 -2.24
N LEU A 132 -25.55 4.87 -3.38
CA LEU A 132 -24.71 4.48 -4.51
C LEU A 132 -23.90 5.66 -5.05
N ARG A 133 -24.49 6.86 -5.07
CA ARG A 133 -23.84 8.10 -5.54
C ARG A 133 -22.78 8.63 -4.58
N GLU A 134 -23.07 8.68 -3.29
CA GLU A 134 -22.19 9.29 -2.27
C GLU A 134 -21.11 8.32 -1.80
N ARG A 135 -21.39 7.01 -1.76
CA ARG A 135 -20.51 6.00 -1.17
C ARG A 135 -19.85 5.10 -2.22
N VAL A 136 -20.65 4.44 -3.07
CA VAL A 136 -20.13 3.36 -3.92
C VAL A 136 -19.42 3.90 -5.16
N GLN A 137 -20.02 4.84 -5.88
CA GLN A 137 -19.45 5.37 -7.12
C GLN A 137 -18.10 6.09 -6.90
N PRO A 138 -17.94 6.94 -5.86
CA PRO A 138 -16.64 7.56 -5.58
C PRO A 138 -15.58 6.53 -5.20
N GLN A 139 -15.95 5.45 -4.51
CA GLN A 139 -15.02 4.36 -4.22
C GLN A 139 -14.52 3.69 -5.49
N ILE A 140 -15.38 3.44 -6.47
CA ILE A 140 -14.98 2.89 -7.77
C ILE A 140 -14.09 3.88 -8.53
N ASP A 141 -14.57 5.11 -8.74
CA ASP A 141 -14.02 6.04 -9.72
C ASP A 141 -12.85 6.86 -9.20
N ARG A 142 -12.84 7.18 -7.90
CA ARG A 142 -11.81 8.04 -7.29
C ARG A 142 -10.80 7.26 -6.48
N PHE A 143 -11.16 6.09 -5.94
CA PHE A 143 -10.29 5.31 -5.08
C PHE A 143 -9.70 4.08 -5.79
N TYR A 144 -10.50 3.06 -6.09
CA TYR A 144 -10.01 1.77 -6.55
C TYR A 144 -9.38 1.83 -7.95
N VAL A 145 -10.08 2.41 -8.94
CA VAL A 145 -9.59 2.44 -10.32
C VAL A 145 -8.34 3.31 -10.47
N PRO A 146 -8.31 4.57 -9.97
CA PRO A 146 -7.09 5.37 -10.03
C PRO A 146 -5.97 4.78 -9.17
N GLY A 147 -6.30 4.16 -8.03
CA GLY A 147 -5.35 3.46 -7.17
C GLY A 147 -4.64 2.32 -7.91
N ALA A 148 -5.42 1.47 -8.61
CA ALA A 148 -4.89 0.37 -9.40
C ALA A 148 -4.00 0.90 -10.53
N ALA A 149 -4.44 1.93 -11.25
CA ALA A 149 -3.65 2.54 -12.32
C ALA A 149 -2.31 3.12 -11.79
N ARG A 150 -2.32 3.73 -10.60
CA ARG A 150 -1.11 4.25 -9.97
C ARG A 150 -0.11 3.14 -9.64
N HIS A 151 -0.58 2.04 -9.04
CA HIS A 151 0.27 0.90 -8.72
C HIS A 151 0.76 0.16 -9.97
N GLN A 152 -0.07 0.05 -11.00
CA GLN A 152 0.33 -0.52 -12.28
C GLN A 152 1.46 0.29 -12.92
N ARG A 153 1.34 1.63 -12.95
CA ARG A 153 2.41 2.50 -13.47
C ARG A 153 3.73 2.34 -12.70
N GLN A 154 3.66 2.21 -11.38
CA GLN A 154 4.85 1.97 -10.56
C GLN A 154 5.47 0.61 -10.86
N LEU A 155 4.66 -0.45 -10.95
CA LEU A 155 5.11 -1.79 -11.31
C LEU A 155 5.78 -1.82 -12.69
N THR A 156 5.18 -1.20 -13.71
CA THR A 156 5.77 -1.11 -15.06
C THR A 156 7.11 -0.41 -15.03
N ARG A 157 7.23 0.73 -14.34
CA ARG A 157 8.51 1.47 -14.22
C ARG A 157 9.60 0.61 -13.58
N LEU A 158 9.28 -0.13 -12.53
CA LEU A 158 10.23 -1.02 -11.86
C LEU A 158 10.68 -2.16 -12.77
N ARG A 159 9.74 -2.85 -13.43
CA ARG A 159 10.06 -3.94 -14.37
C ARG A 159 10.90 -3.46 -15.56
N THR A 160 10.60 -2.28 -16.11
CA THR A 160 11.43 -1.67 -17.17
C THR A 160 12.83 -1.35 -16.65
N GLY A 161 12.95 -0.86 -15.41
CA GLY A 161 14.25 -0.63 -14.76
C GLY A 161 15.05 -1.92 -14.55
N GLU A 162 14.41 -2.99 -14.07
CA GLU A 162 15.03 -4.31 -13.91
C GLU A 162 15.55 -4.86 -15.23
N PHE A 163 14.77 -4.76 -16.31
CA PHE A 163 15.21 -5.17 -17.64
C PHE A 163 16.41 -4.35 -18.12
N GLY A 164 16.39 -3.04 -17.93
CA GLY A 164 17.50 -2.16 -18.28
C GLY A 164 18.79 -2.50 -17.51
N LEU A 165 18.67 -2.79 -16.21
CA LEU A 165 19.79 -3.22 -15.37
C LEU A 165 20.35 -4.57 -15.82
N ALA A 166 19.49 -5.55 -16.13
CA ALA A 166 19.92 -6.84 -16.63
C ALA A 166 20.70 -6.71 -17.96
N LEU A 167 20.19 -5.88 -18.89
CA LEU A 167 20.88 -5.60 -20.15
C LEU A 167 22.23 -4.90 -19.92
N LEU A 168 22.28 -3.89 -19.05
CA LEU A 168 23.52 -3.19 -18.73
C LEU A 168 24.55 -4.15 -18.10
N GLY A 169 24.12 -5.02 -17.20
CA GLY A 169 25.00 -6.03 -16.59
C GLY A 169 25.57 -6.99 -17.63
N ALA A 170 24.76 -7.44 -18.58
CA ALA A 170 25.20 -8.30 -19.68
C ALA A 170 26.22 -7.59 -20.59
N LEU A 171 25.97 -6.33 -20.95
CA LEU A 171 26.89 -5.53 -21.77
C LEU A 171 28.22 -5.27 -21.06
N LEU A 172 28.19 -4.94 -19.76
CA LEU A 172 29.41 -4.77 -18.96
C LEU A 172 30.20 -6.08 -18.84
N GLY A 173 29.51 -7.21 -18.63
CA GLY A 173 30.13 -8.53 -18.63
C GLY A 173 30.83 -8.86 -19.95
N ALA A 174 30.17 -8.62 -21.07
CA ALA A 174 30.74 -8.82 -22.40
C ALA A 174 31.95 -7.90 -22.66
N ALA A 175 31.87 -6.62 -22.28
CA ALA A 175 32.95 -5.67 -22.44
C ALA A 175 34.17 -5.99 -21.55
N ALA A 176 33.95 -6.41 -20.30
CA ALA A 176 35.01 -6.84 -19.40
C ALA A 176 35.74 -8.08 -19.97
N ALA A 177 34.98 -9.06 -20.48
CA ALA A 177 35.55 -10.25 -21.12
C ALA A 177 36.36 -9.93 -22.39
N ALA A 178 35.91 -8.95 -23.18
CA ALA A 178 36.58 -8.57 -24.44
C ALA A 178 37.83 -7.69 -24.23
N THR A 179 37.83 -6.84 -23.20
CA THR A 179 38.89 -5.83 -22.99
C THR A 179 39.92 -6.23 -21.92
N GLY A 180 39.57 -7.13 -20.99
CA GLY A 180 40.41 -7.47 -19.85
C GLY A 180 40.61 -6.33 -18.84
N LEU A 181 39.84 -5.25 -18.93
CA LEU A 181 39.97 -4.09 -18.05
C LEU A 181 39.22 -4.32 -16.74
N ASP A 182 39.96 -4.47 -15.64
CA ASP A 182 39.41 -4.62 -14.28
C ASP A 182 38.46 -3.47 -13.87
N ALA A 183 38.69 -2.28 -14.41
CA ALA A 183 37.85 -1.10 -14.18
C ALA A 183 36.39 -1.31 -14.64
N VAL A 184 36.18 -2.07 -15.72
CA VAL A 184 34.83 -2.40 -16.23
C VAL A 184 34.16 -3.47 -15.37
N GLY A 185 34.95 -4.44 -14.89
CA GLY A 185 34.47 -5.51 -14.01
C GLY A 185 33.87 -5.00 -12.68
N ALA A 186 34.44 -3.93 -12.11
CA ALA A 186 33.94 -3.33 -10.86
C ALA A 186 32.49 -2.82 -10.95
N TRP A 187 32.03 -2.40 -12.14
CA TRP A 187 30.65 -1.92 -12.34
C TRP A 187 29.62 -3.05 -12.43
N ILE A 188 30.05 -4.29 -12.69
CA ILE A 188 29.16 -5.48 -12.67
C ILE A 188 28.57 -5.64 -11.27
N ALA A 189 29.40 -5.54 -10.23
CA ALA A 189 28.96 -5.63 -8.83
C ALA A 189 27.94 -4.54 -8.46
N VAL A 190 28.10 -3.32 -9.00
CA VAL A 190 27.13 -2.22 -8.82
C VAL A 190 25.79 -2.60 -9.44
N VAL A 191 25.79 -3.03 -10.70
CA VAL A 191 24.55 -3.39 -11.41
C VAL A 191 23.83 -4.53 -10.71
N THR A 192 24.56 -5.55 -10.24
CA THR A 192 23.99 -6.64 -9.45
C THR A 192 23.38 -6.14 -8.14
N THR A 193 24.08 -5.27 -7.40
CA THR A 193 23.59 -4.72 -6.13
C THR A 193 22.36 -3.84 -6.33
N VAL A 194 22.37 -2.98 -7.35
CA VAL A 194 21.24 -2.13 -7.72
C VAL A 194 20.04 -2.99 -8.15
N GLY A 195 20.28 -4.02 -8.97
CA GLY A 195 19.26 -4.99 -9.38
C GLY A 195 18.61 -5.66 -8.17
N ALA A 196 19.42 -6.20 -7.25
CA ALA A 196 18.93 -6.82 -6.01
C ALA A 196 18.12 -5.83 -5.15
N ALA A 197 18.58 -4.58 -5.03
CA ALA A 197 17.87 -3.55 -4.27
C ALA A 197 16.51 -3.18 -4.91
N VAL A 198 16.45 -3.10 -6.24
CA VAL A 198 15.21 -2.85 -6.99
C VAL A 198 14.25 -4.02 -6.81
N THR A 199 14.71 -5.27 -6.98
CA THR A 199 13.86 -6.46 -6.79
C THR A 199 13.33 -6.55 -5.36
N ALA A 200 14.18 -6.30 -4.35
CA ALA A 200 13.75 -6.23 -2.95
C ALA A 200 12.72 -5.12 -2.72
N HIS A 201 12.88 -3.96 -3.37
CA HIS A 201 11.90 -2.88 -3.31
C HIS A 201 10.57 -3.28 -3.95
N THR A 202 10.60 -3.90 -5.14
CA THR A 202 9.39 -4.37 -5.85
C THR A 202 8.62 -5.38 -4.99
N ALA A 203 9.31 -6.37 -4.42
CA ALA A 203 8.72 -7.36 -3.52
C ALA A 203 8.09 -6.70 -2.27
N ALA A 204 8.78 -5.76 -1.65
CA ALA A 204 8.28 -5.04 -0.47
C ALA A 204 7.13 -4.07 -0.79
N ALA A 205 7.07 -3.54 -2.01
CA ALA A 205 6.06 -2.58 -2.43
C ALA A 205 4.72 -3.25 -2.82
N ARG A 206 4.75 -4.54 -3.18
CA ARG A 206 3.56 -5.40 -3.45
C ARG A 206 2.57 -4.81 -4.44
N HIS A 207 3.04 -4.00 -5.38
CA HIS A 207 2.17 -3.29 -6.34
C HIS A 207 1.25 -4.22 -7.12
N GLU A 208 1.72 -5.40 -7.49
CA GLU A 208 0.94 -6.41 -8.22
C GLU A 208 -0.28 -6.90 -7.41
N GLN A 209 -0.09 -7.23 -6.13
CA GLN A 209 -1.19 -7.61 -5.24
C GLN A 209 -2.21 -6.48 -5.13
N LEU A 210 -1.75 -5.24 -4.98
CA LEU A 210 -2.64 -4.07 -4.83
C LEU A 210 -3.46 -3.78 -6.08
N VAL A 211 -2.87 -3.97 -7.26
CA VAL A 211 -3.59 -3.86 -8.54
C VAL A 211 -4.73 -4.88 -8.59
N LEU A 212 -4.44 -6.15 -8.24
CA LEU A 212 -5.44 -7.23 -8.29
C LEU A 212 -6.59 -6.98 -7.31
N VAL A 213 -6.27 -6.65 -6.07
CA VAL A 213 -7.21 -6.38 -4.97
C VAL A 213 -8.15 -5.22 -5.34
N TYR A 214 -7.60 -4.06 -5.74
CA TYR A 214 -8.41 -2.92 -6.15
C TYR A 214 -9.26 -3.16 -7.40
N MET A 215 -8.73 -3.85 -8.42
CA MET A 215 -9.50 -4.16 -9.62
C MET A 215 -10.61 -5.17 -9.35
N SER A 216 -10.37 -6.13 -8.45
CA SER A 216 -11.37 -7.08 -7.99
C SER A 216 -12.52 -6.37 -7.27
N ALA A 217 -12.21 -5.51 -6.29
CA ALA A 217 -13.23 -4.74 -5.58
C ALA A 217 -14.03 -3.83 -6.50
N ALA A 218 -13.37 -3.07 -7.38
CA ALA A 218 -14.04 -2.20 -8.35
C ALA A 218 -15.00 -2.99 -9.25
N ARG A 219 -14.57 -4.18 -9.74
CA ARG A 219 -15.41 -5.06 -10.55
C ARG A 219 -16.61 -5.59 -9.76
N GLN A 220 -16.37 -6.07 -8.54
CA GLN A 220 -17.41 -6.60 -7.66
C GLN A 220 -18.47 -5.55 -7.30
N LEU A 221 -18.08 -4.30 -7.07
CA LEU A 221 -19.00 -3.19 -6.83
C LEU A 221 -19.77 -2.83 -8.10
N ARG A 222 -19.10 -2.71 -9.26
CA ARG A 222 -19.77 -2.43 -10.55
C ARG A 222 -20.84 -3.47 -10.88
N VAL A 223 -20.52 -4.76 -10.72
CA VAL A 223 -21.49 -5.84 -10.97
C VAL A 223 -22.73 -5.69 -10.09
N ARG A 224 -22.57 -5.34 -8.82
CA ARG A 224 -23.69 -5.10 -7.88
C ARG A 224 -24.52 -3.90 -8.27
N VAL A 225 -23.86 -2.79 -8.64
CA VAL A 225 -24.54 -1.58 -9.13
C VAL A 225 -25.33 -1.86 -10.41
N THR A 226 -24.73 -2.57 -11.37
CA THR A 226 -25.42 -2.95 -12.61
C THR A 226 -26.61 -3.87 -12.32
N ARG A 227 -26.42 -4.93 -11.52
CA ARG A 227 -27.52 -5.82 -11.13
C ARG A 227 -28.67 -5.10 -10.45
N TRP A 228 -28.37 -4.13 -9.58
CA TRP A 228 -29.40 -3.32 -8.95
C TRP A 228 -30.17 -2.48 -9.97
N ARG A 229 -29.47 -1.86 -10.93
CA ARG A 229 -30.12 -1.06 -11.99
C ARG A 229 -31.00 -1.91 -12.91
N ASP A 230 -30.60 -3.14 -13.19
CA ASP A 230 -31.31 -4.03 -14.10
C ASP A 230 -32.40 -4.87 -13.40
N ALA A 231 -32.43 -4.89 -12.07
CA ALA A 231 -33.44 -5.62 -11.30
C ALA A 231 -34.80 -4.94 -11.39
N SER A 232 -35.87 -5.74 -11.39
CA SER A 232 -37.26 -5.24 -11.29
C SER A 232 -37.72 -5.03 -9.85
N ASP A 233 -37.06 -5.66 -8.88
CA ASP A 233 -37.35 -5.53 -7.45
C ASP A 233 -36.35 -4.57 -6.78
N HIS A 234 -36.87 -3.42 -6.33
CA HIS A 234 -36.15 -2.43 -5.54
C HIS A 234 -36.72 -2.28 -4.13
N GLY A 235 -37.43 -3.31 -3.64
CA GLY A 235 -38.04 -3.30 -2.32
C GLY A 235 -37.01 -3.18 -1.18
N PRO A 236 -37.45 -2.84 0.05
CA PRO A 236 -36.57 -2.60 1.20
C PRO A 236 -35.60 -3.74 1.51
N GLY A 237 -36.05 -4.99 1.35
CA GLY A 237 -35.19 -6.16 1.55
C GLY A 237 -34.08 -6.29 0.49
N ALA A 238 -34.38 -5.98 -0.78
CA ALA A 238 -33.40 -5.98 -1.85
C ALA A 238 -32.40 -4.82 -1.70
N ALA A 239 -32.89 -3.64 -1.34
CA ALA A 239 -32.10 -2.47 -0.99
C ALA A 239 -31.09 -2.78 0.13
N ALA A 240 -31.56 -3.34 1.25
CA ALA A 240 -30.73 -3.72 2.37
C ALA A 240 -29.68 -4.77 2.02
N ARG A 241 -30.03 -5.77 1.19
CA ARG A 241 -29.06 -6.75 0.68
C ARG A 241 -27.96 -6.09 -0.14
N LEU A 242 -28.32 -5.18 -1.05
CA LEU A 242 -27.34 -4.46 -1.86
C LEU A 242 -26.37 -3.65 -1.00
N VAL A 243 -26.87 -2.88 -0.03
CA VAL A 243 -26.04 -2.06 0.86
C VAL A 243 -25.07 -2.95 1.63
N ARG A 244 -25.55 -4.02 2.27
CA ARG A 244 -24.68 -4.98 2.97
C ARG A 244 -23.62 -5.58 2.07
N ASP A 245 -24.02 -6.03 0.89
CA ASP A 245 -23.12 -6.64 -0.08
C ASP A 245 -22.02 -5.68 -0.56
N CYS A 246 -22.34 -4.40 -0.75
CA CYS A 246 -21.39 -3.36 -1.11
C CYS A 246 -20.43 -3.05 0.05
N GLU A 247 -20.94 -2.84 1.26
CA GLU A 247 -20.10 -2.59 2.44
C GLU A 247 -19.23 -3.79 2.79
N ASP A 248 -19.69 -5.02 2.56
CA ASP A 248 -18.88 -6.23 2.74
C ASP A 248 -17.72 -6.29 1.74
N VAL A 249 -17.92 -5.86 0.49
CA VAL A 249 -16.80 -5.74 -0.47
C VAL A 249 -15.80 -4.70 0.02
N ILE A 250 -16.26 -3.55 0.50
CA ILE A 250 -15.38 -2.48 1.00
C ILE A 250 -14.63 -2.92 2.27
N ALA A 251 -15.28 -3.65 3.17
CA ALA A 251 -14.69 -4.13 4.41
C ALA A 251 -13.67 -5.27 4.17
N ARG A 252 -13.99 -6.25 3.31
CA ARG A 252 -13.09 -7.38 3.01
C ARG A 252 -11.77 -6.94 2.40
N GLU A 253 -11.78 -5.88 1.61
CA GLU A 253 -10.56 -5.29 1.08
C GLU A 253 -9.60 -4.96 2.23
N ASN A 254 -10.05 -4.22 3.25
CA ASN A 254 -9.22 -3.86 4.41
C ASN A 254 -8.66 -5.09 5.14
N GLY A 255 -9.48 -6.14 5.32
CA GLY A 255 -9.03 -7.40 5.93
C GLY A 255 -7.99 -8.17 5.09
N SER A 256 -8.08 -8.08 3.76
CA SER A 256 -7.11 -8.70 2.84
C SER A 256 -5.72 -8.04 2.93
N TRP A 257 -5.65 -6.75 3.29
CA TRP A 257 -4.40 -6.10 3.63
C TRP A 257 -3.82 -6.77 4.87
N MET A 258 -4.56 -6.78 5.99
CA MET A 258 -4.09 -7.37 7.27
C MET A 258 -3.60 -8.82 7.09
N ALA A 259 -4.38 -9.67 6.44
CA ALA A 259 -4.04 -11.08 6.22
C ALA A 259 -2.82 -11.29 5.29
N ALA A 260 -2.52 -10.32 4.43
CA ALA A 260 -1.31 -10.35 3.62
C ALA A 260 -0.07 -9.88 4.41
N TRP A 261 -0.25 -9.01 5.42
CA TRP A 261 0.84 -8.58 6.29
C TRP A 261 1.17 -9.64 7.36
N THR A 262 0.18 -10.36 7.89
CA THR A 262 0.39 -11.41 8.91
C THR A 262 0.94 -12.73 8.37
N ARG A 263 0.55 -13.19 7.17
CA ARG A 263 1.13 -14.42 6.57
C ARG A 263 2.63 -14.36 6.28
N ASP A 264 3.22 -13.16 6.25
CA ASP A 264 4.66 -12.92 6.06
C ASP A 264 5.45 -13.07 7.38
N GLU A 265 4.76 -13.30 8.50
CA GLU A 265 5.33 -13.65 9.81
C GLU A 265 5.75 -15.12 9.85
N ASP A 266 4.82 -16.00 9.50
CA ASP A 266 5.01 -17.45 9.59
C ASP A 266 6.12 -17.91 8.63
N GLY A 267 6.22 -17.28 7.45
CA GLY A 267 7.25 -17.59 6.46
C GLY A 267 8.66 -17.09 6.78
N ARG A 268 8.80 -16.02 7.59
CA ARG A 268 10.12 -15.49 8.01
C ARG A 268 10.63 -16.10 9.31
N ASN A 269 9.74 -16.44 10.25
CA ASN A 269 10.09 -17.15 11.47
C ASN A 269 10.32 -18.66 11.25
N ALA A 270 9.93 -19.19 10.09
CA ALA A 270 10.20 -20.56 9.66
C ALA A 270 11.49 -20.73 8.82
N ALA A 271 12.24 -19.65 8.57
CA ALA A 271 13.56 -19.73 7.95
C ALA A 271 14.63 -19.91 9.06
N PRO A 272 15.39 -21.03 9.06
CA PRO A 272 16.40 -21.33 10.07
C PRO A 272 17.60 -20.38 10.03
#